data_AF-A0A6H1KH92-F1
#
_entry.id   AF-A0A6H1KH92-F1
#
_cell.length_a   1.000
_cell.length_b   1.000
_cell.length_c   1.000
_cell.angle_alpha   90.00
_cell.angle_beta   90.00
_cell.angle_gamma   90.00
#
_symmetry.space_group_name_H-M   'P 1'
#
loop_
_entity.id
_entity.type
_entity.pdbx_description
1 polymer ?
#
loop_
_entity_poly.entity_id
_entity_poly.type
_entity_poly.pdbx_seq_one_letter_code
_entity_poly.pdbx_strand_id
1 'polypeptide(L)'
;MVNETAQHIWDAQNHPATTIPAKTGKEIPGAPTTTPLHRISYDATLRRQNRDTARAACQARWPNYSAGGKDCDEYPFSTTKEGAKNANGNYSARALDSTDNQKAGSRLATWYNDDRILDGDAFYVKVK
;
A
#
# COMPACT_ATOMS: atom_id res chain seq x y z
N MET A 1 -13.95 -7.83 9.04
CA MET A 1 -12.82 -8.49 8.35
C MET A 1 -11.98 -7.37 7.73
N VAL A 2 -11.07 -7.62 6.79
CA VAL A 2 -10.31 -6.57 6.07
C VAL A 2 -10.37 -6.84 4.56
N ASN A 3 -11.59 -7.00 4.07
CA ASN A 3 -11.85 -7.61 2.76
C ASN A 3 -11.51 -6.65 1.63
N GLU A 4 -11.79 -5.35 1.81
CA GLU A 4 -11.48 -4.35 0.79
C GLU A 4 -9.97 -4.16 0.62
N THR A 5 -9.23 -4.07 1.75
CA THR A 5 -7.77 -3.98 1.70
C THR A 5 -7.14 -5.26 1.13
N ALA A 6 -7.63 -6.44 1.53
CA ALA A 6 -7.12 -7.71 0.98
C ALA A 6 -7.34 -7.80 -0.54
N GLN A 7 -8.52 -7.43 -1.03
CA GLN A 7 -8.81 -7.38 -2.45
C GLN A 7 -7.94 -6.35 -3.18
N HIS A 8 -7.71 -5.17 -2.59
CA HIS A 8 -6.84 -4.16 -3.17
C HIS A 8 -5.40 -4.66 -3.35
N ILE A 9 -4.84 -5.30 -2.32
CA ILE A 9 -3.50 -5.90 -2.41
C ILE A 9 -3.49 -7.03 -3.46
N TRP A 10 -4.53 -7.88 -3.50
CA TRP A 10 -4.62 -8.95 -4.50
C TRP A 10 -4.66 -8.40 -5.93
N ASP A 11 -5.43 -7.35 -6.20
CA ASP A 11 -5.48 -6.69 -7.50
C ASP A 11 -4.14 -6.04 -7.85
N ALA A 12 -3.43 -5.46 -6.89
CA ALA A 12 -2.11 -4.89 -7.11
C ALA A 12 -1.07 -5.97 -7.48
N GLN A 13 -1.14 -7.16 -6.87
CA GLN A 13 -0.23 -8.27 -7.14
C GLN A 13 -0.55 -9.01 -8.45
N ASN A 14 -1.83 -9.19 -8.79
CA ASN A 14 -2.26 -10.07 -9.88
C ASN A 14 -2.78 -9.32 -11.12
N HIS A 15 -3.27 -8.10 -10.93
CA HIS A 15 -3.86 -7.27 -11.99
C HIS A 15 -3.30 -5.84 -11.99
N PRO A 16 -1.96 -5.64 -11.88
CA PRO A 16 -1.38 -4.32 -11.69
C PRO A 16 -1.80 -3.32 -12.77
N ALA A 17 -1.95 -3.76 -14.02
CA ALA A 17 -2.40 -2.92 -15.14
C ALA A 17 -3.76 -2.23 -14.93
N THR A 18 -4.62 -2.77 -14.05
CA THR A 18 -5.95 -2.22 -13.76
C THR A 18 -5.96 -1.25 -12.57
N THR A 19 -4.84 -1.14 -11.86
CA THR A 19 -4.74 -0.36 -10.64
C THR A 19 -4.34 1.10 -10.89
N ILE A 20 -4.54 1.95 -9.88
CA ILE A 20 -4.31 3.40 -9.97
C ILE A 20 -3.00 3.75 -9.26
N PRO A 21 -2.14 4.64 -9.79
CA PRO A 21 -2.23 5.28 -11.10
C PRO A 21 -2.03 4.29 -12.25
N ALA A 22 -2.65 4.57 -13.39
CA ALA A 22 -2.40 3.78 -14.59
C ALA A 22 -0.94 3.96 -15.06
N LYS A 23 -0.30 2.86 -15.45
CA LYS A 23 1.05 2.85 -16.02
C LYS A 23 1.18 1.69 -16.99
N THR A 24 1.77 1.93 -18.16
CA THR A 24 2.10 0.87 -19.12
C THR A 24 3.22 -0.01 -18.55
N GLY A 25 3.04 -1.34 -18.61
CA GLY A 25 4.02 -2.28 -18.04
C GLY A 25 4.16 -2.15 -16.53
N LYS A 26 3.06 -1.85 -15.83
CA LYS A 26 3.07 -1.69 -14.37
C LYS A 26 3.39 -3.01 -13.68
N GLU A 27 4.44 -2.99 -12.87
CA GLU A 27 4.89 -4.13 -12.06
C GLU A 27 4.99 -3.69 -10.61
N ILE A 28 4.24 -4.32 -9.70
CA ILE A 28 4.18 -3.92 -8.30
C ILE A 28 4.84 -5.01 -7.44
N PRO A 29 5.87 -4.70 -6.63
CA PRO A 29 6.60 -5.70 -5.85
C PRO A 29 5.82 -6.18 -4.61
N GLY A 30 6.38 -7.18 -3.92
CA GLY A 30 5.94 -7.64 -2.61
C GLY A 30 5.04 -8.88 -2.60
N ALA A 31 4.62 -9.38 -3.77
CA ALA A 31 3.98 -10.69 -3.85
C ALA A 31 5.03 -11.79 -3.59
N PRO A 32 4.63 -12.98 -3.09
CA PRO A 32 5.54 -14.13 -3.01
C PRO A 32 6.24 -14.36 -4.35
N THR A 33 7.53 -14.72 -4.30
CA THR A 33 8.39 -14.95 -5.49
C THR A 33 8.66 -13.74 -6.39
N THR A 34 8.33 -12.51 -5.97
CA THR A 34 8.70 -11.27 -6.67
C THR A 34 9.83 -10.54 -5.93
N THR A 35 10.09 -9.27 -6.23
CA THR A 35 10.96 -8.42 -5.40
C THR A 35 10.29 -8.18 -4.05
N PRO A 36 10.98 -8.39 -2.90
CA PRO A 36 10.40 -8.17 -1.58
C PRO A 36 10.18 -6.68 -1.29
N LEU A 37 9.36 -6.41 -0.28
CA LEU A 37 9.27 -5.08 0.32
C LEU A 37 10.25 -4.96 1.48
N HIS A 38 10.77 -3.77 1.72
CA HIS A 38 11.67 -3.51 2.84
C HIS A 38 11.03 -2.52 3.81
N ARG A 39 10.86 -2.91 5.08
CA ARG A 39 10.24 -2.03 6.08
C ARG A 39 11.06 -0.75 6.25
N ILE A 40 10.37 0.39 6.35
CA ILE A 40 10.93 1.65 6.86
C ILE A 40 10.15 2.06 8.11
N SER A 41 10.84 2.07 9.24
CA SER A 41 10.32 2.43 10.55
C SER A 41 10.76 3.84 10.93
N TYR A 42 12.06 4.15 10.75
CA TYR A 42 12.67 5.40 11.22
C TYR A 42 12.55 6.57 10.23
N ASP A 43 12.47 6.29 8.93
CA ASP A 43 12.37 7.33 7.90
C ASP A 43 10.95 7.92 7.83
N ALA A 44 10.64 8.82 8.77
CA ALA A 44 9.34 9.49 8.85
C ALA A 44 9.06 10.37 7.62
N THR A 45 10.11 10.88 6.97
CA THR A 45 10.01 11.73 5.78
C THR A 45 9.54 10.91 4.58
N LEU A 46 10.21 9.80 4.29
CA LEU A 46 9.82 8.93 3.18
C LEU A 46 8.44 8.31 3.41
N ARG A 47 8.11 7.91 4.65
CA ARG A 47 6.77 7.43 5.00
C ARG A 47 5.68 8.46 4.70
N ARG A 48 5.93 9.74 4.99
CA ARG A 48 5.01 10.83 4.67
C ARG A 48 4.91 11.02 3.16
N GLN A 49 6.04 11.07 2.45
CA GLN A 49 6.06 11.26 1.00
C GLN A 49 5.35 10.12 0.24
N ASN A 50 5.47 8.87 0.72
CA ASN A 50 4.71 7.73 0.21
C ASN A 50 3.20 8.00 0.32
N ARG A 51 2.72 8.29 1.53
CA ARG A 51 1.29 8.58 1.77
C ARG A 51 0.79 9.73 0.91
N ASP A 52 1.55 10.82 0.84
CA ASP A 52 1.14 12.02 0.09
C ASP A 52 1.05 11.72 -1.41
N THR A 53 1.97 10.90 -1.94
CA THR A 53 1.95 10.44 -3.33
C THR A 53 0.74 9.55 -3.61
N ALA A 54 0.44 8.59 -2.75
CA ALA A 54 -0.73 7.73 -2.90
C ALA A 54 -2.04 8.52 -2.78
N ARG A 55 -2.14 9.44 -1.80
CA ARG A 55 -3.31 10.31 -1.61
C ARG A 55 -3.56 11.22 -2.80
N ALA A 56 -2.51 11.72 -3.45
CA ALA A 56 -2.65 12.49 -4.68
C ALA A 56 -3.31 11.65 -5.79
N ALA A 57 -2.91 10.38 -5.96
CA ALA A 57 -3.54 9.46 -6.91
C ALA A 57 -5.00 9.15 -6.54
N CYS A 58 -5.29 8.90 -5.26
CA CYS A 58 -6.66 8.72 -4.78
C CYS A 58 -7.53 9.95 -5.04
N GLN A 59 -7.06 11.16 -4.72
CA GLN A 59 -7.83 12.39 -4.94
C GLN A 59 -8.07 12.65 -6.43
N ALA A 60 -7.10 12.33 -7.29
CA ALA A 60 -7.26 12.45 -8.74
C ALA A 60 -8.32 11.49 -9.32
N ARG A 61 -8.43 10.26 -8.77
CA ARG A 61 -9.37 9.25 -9.25
C ARG A 61 -10.74 9.30 -8.57
N TRP A 62 -10.77 9.54 -7.27
CA TRP A 62 -11.96 9.61 -6.42
C TRP A 62 -11.96 10.93 -5.64
N PRO A 63 -12.30 12.07 -6.27
CA PRO A 63 -12.33 13.35 -5.57
C PRO A 63 -13.25 13.31 -4.35
N ASN A 64 -12.79 13.87 -3.23
CA ASN A 64 -13.54 13.98 -1.97
C ASN A 64 -13.92 12.62 -1.35
N TYR A 65 -13.16 11.55 -1.63
CA TYR A 65 -13.43 10.21 -1.07
C TYR A 65 -13.56 10.21 0.46
N SER A 66 -12.79 11.06 1.15
CA SER A 66 -12.83 11.18 2.61
C SER A 66 -14.17 11.67 3.15
N ALA A 67 -14.89 12.53 2.41
CA ALA A 67 -16.24 12.95 2.79
C ALA A 67 -17.25 11.79 2.73
N GLY A 68 -16.94 10.73 1.99
CA GLY A 68 -17.71 9.50 1.90
C GLY A 68 -17.31 8.42 2.92
N GLY A 69 -16.54 8.76 3.95
CA GLY A 69 -16.08 7.79 4.96
C GLY A 69 -15.06 6.79 4.42
N LYS A 70 -14.22 7.24 3.47
CA LYS A 70 -13.16 6.42 2.89
C LYS A 70 -11.76 6.93 3.23
N ASP A 71 -10.83 6.01 3.32
CA ASP A 71 -9.40 6.28 3.42
C ASP A 71 -8.69 5.84 2.13
N CYS A 72 -7.59 6.50 1.77
CA CYS A 72 -6.75 6.05 0.67
C CYS A 72 -5.81 4.96 1.17
N ASP A 73 -6.02 3.73 0.71
CA ASP A 73 -5.12 2.60 0.91
C ASP A 73 -4.04 2.58 -0.18
N GLU A 74 -2.87 2.03 0.13
CA GLU A 74 -1.70 2.03 -0.74
C GLU A 74 -0.91 0.72 -0.68
N TYR A 75 -0.48 0.23 -1.84
CA TYR A 75 0.39 -0.94 -1.96
C TYR A 75 1.43 -0.74 -3.08
N PRO A 76 2.75 -0.80 -2.81
CA PRO A 76 3.38 -1.14 -1.54
C PRO A 76 3.11 -0.12 -0.42
N PHE A 77 3.18 -0.57 0.84
CA PHE A 77 2.77 0.23 2.00
C PHE A 77 3.64 1.49 2.18
N SER A 78 3.10 2.57 2.74
CA SER A 78 3.93 3.76 3.05
C SER A 78 5.08 3.49 3.99
N THR A 79 5.01 2.41 4.78
CA THR A 79 6.09 1.94 5.65
C THR A 79 7.07 1.01 4.92
N THR A 80 7.20 1.12 3.59
CA THR A 80 8.20 0.37 2.81
C THR A 80 9.05 1.26 1.91
N LYS A 81 10.27 0.84 1.60
CA LYS A 81 11.19 1.56 0.70
C LYS A 81 10.61 1.67 -0.72
N GLU A 82 9.84 0.66 -1.13
CA GLU A 82 9.17 0.51 -2.42
C GLU A 82 7.83 1.26 -2.50
N GLY A 83 7.47 2.01 -1.46
CA GLY A 83 6.23 2.78 -1.41
C GLY A 83 6.11 3.82 -2.54
N ALA A 84 4.91 4.39 -2.66
CA ALA A 84 4.48 5.18 -3.81
C ALA A 84 5.46 6.28 -4.28
N LYS A 85 6.20 6.91 -3.36
CA LYS A 85 7.16 7.97 -3.70
C LYS A 85 8.31 7.46 -4.57
N ASN A 86 8.84 6.27 -4.27
CA ASN A 86 10.00 5.69 -4.96
C ASN A 86 9.60 4.72 -6.07
N ALA A 87 8.31 4.36 -6.14
CA ALA A 87 7.81 3.36 -7.07
C ALA A 87 7.80 3.82 -8.54
N ASN A 88 8.02 5.10 -8.86
CA ASN A 88 7.96 5.61 -10.24
C ASN A 88 6.66 5.19 -10.98
N GLY A 89 5.51 5.26 -10.27
CA GLY A 89 4.20 4.83 -10.78
C GLY A 89 3.89 3.33 -10.65
N ASN A 90 4.81 2.52 -10.12
CA ASN A 90 4.61 1.09 -9.83
C ASN A 90 4.02 0.82 -8.43
N TYR A 91 2.91 1.50 -8.11
CA TYR A 91 2.18 1.30 -6.87
C TYR A 91 0.69 1.37 -7.16
N SER A 92 -0.14 0.80 -6.29
CA SER A 92 -1.58 0.89 -6.33
C SER A 92 -2.07 1.77 -5.18
N ALA A 93 -3.01 2.65 -5.47
CA ALA A 93 -3.76 3.43 -4.50
C ALA A 93 -5.26 3.27 -4.74
N ARG A 94 -6.05 3.12 -3.66
CA ARG A 94 -7.49 2.91 -3.76
C ARG A 94 -8.23 3.53 -2.58
N ALA A 95 -9.33 4.23 -2.86
CA ALA A 95 -10.22 4.71 -1.82
C ALA A 95 -11.08 3.55 -1.29
N LEU A 96 -10.90 3.19 -0.02
CA LEU A 96 -11.56 2.08 0.66
C LEU A 96 -12.36 2.58 1.86
N ASP A 97 -13.36 1.82 2.33
CA ASP A 97 -14.02 2.09 3.61
C ASP A 97 -12.99 2.31 4.73
N SER A 98 -13.12 3.42 5.47
CA SER A 98 -12.13 3.81 6.50
C SER A 98 -12.01 2.75 7.60
N THR A 99 -13.09 2.04 7.95
CA THR A 99 -13.04 1.04 9.01
C THR A 99 -12.25 -0.20 8.58
N ASP A 100 -12.44 -0.65 7.34
CA ASP A 100 -11.67 -1.77 6.76
C ASP A 100 -10.19 -1.41 6.68
N ASN A 101 -9.87 -0.24 6.11
CA ASN A 101 -8.50 0.21 5.90
C ASN A 101 -7.74 0.43 7.22
N GLN A 102 -8.34 1.12 8.20
CA GLN A 102 -7.69 1.37 9.49
C GLN A 102 -7.44 0.07 10.25
N LYS A 103 -8.39 -0.88 10.19
CA LYS A 103 -8.22 -2.21 10.79
C LYS A 103 -7.08 -2.99 10.14
N ALA A 104 -6.93 -2.90 8.81
CA ALA A 104 -5.81 -3.51 8.10
C ALA A 104 -4.48 -2.88 8.51
N GLY A 105 -4.42 -1.55 8.61
CA GLY A 105 -3.25 -0.81 9.10
C GLY A 105 -2.86 -1.20 10.53
N SER A 106 -3.82 -1.33 11.45
CA SER A 106 -3.55 -1.82 12.81
C SER A 106 -3.00 -3.25 12.81
N ARG A 107 -3.56 -4.16 12.00
CA ARG A 107 -3.07 -5.54 11.88
C ARG A 107 -1.65 -5.59 11.33
N LEU A 108 -1.33 -4.78 10.32
CA LEU A 108 0.01 -4.66 9.77
C LEU A 108 1.00 -4.18 10.84
N ALA A 109 0.63 -3.16 11.62
CA ALA A 109 1.46 -2.65 12.70
C ALA A 109 1.67 -3.67 13.83
N THR A 110 0.63 -4.43 14.20
CA THR A 110 0.75 -5.53 15.17
C THR A 110 1.70 -6.61 14.64
N TRP A 111 1.51 -7.08 13.41
CA TRP A 111 2.37 -8.10 12.80
C TRP A 111 3.84 -7.67 12.75
N TYR A 112 4.10 -6.42 12.35
CA TYR A 112 5.44 -5.82 12.39
C TYR A 112 6.11 -5.90 13.77
N ASN A 113 5.34 -5.80 14.85
CA ASN A 113 5.86 -5.87 16.21
C ASN A 113 6.00 -7.32 16.70
N ASP A 114 4.97 -8.15 16.49
CA ASP A 114 4.92 -9.54 16.95
C ASP A 114 6.03 -10.38 16.31
N ASP A 115 6.23 -10.23 15.00
CA ASP A 115 7.24 -10.96 14.24
C ASP A 115 8.58 -10.20 14.19
N ARG A 116 8.67 -9.05 14.87
CA ARG A 116 9.87 -8.20 14.95
C ARG A 116 10.48 -7.87 13.58
N ILE A 117 9.66 -7.54 12.60
CA ILE A 117 10.14 -7.08 11.29
C ILE A 117 10.85 -5.75 11.50
N LEU A 118 12.17 -5.67 11.48
CA LEU A 118 12.90 -4.45 11.81
C LEU A 118 13.02 -3.49 10.61
N ASP A 119 13.54 -2.29 10.86
CA ASP A 119 13.86 -1.35 9.78
C ASP A 119 14.87 -2.00 8.81
N GLY A 120 14.55 -1.98 7.52
CA GLY A 120 15.33 -2.61 6.47
C GLY A 120 14.99 -4.07 6.19
N ASP A 121 14.26 -4.77 7.07
CA ASP A 121 13.92 -6.18 6.86
C ASP A 121 13.06 -6.37 5.62
N ALA A 122 13.41 -7.41 4.85
CA ALA A 122 12.70 -7.83 3.66
C ALA A 122 11.51 -8.73 4.03
N PHE A 123 10.36 -8.50 3.39
CA PHE A 123 9.19 -9.35 3.56
C PHE A 123 8.32 -9.40 2.30
N TYR A 124 7.46 -10.42 2.26
CA TYR A 124 6.42 -10.59 1.25
C TYR A 124 5.04 -10.49 1.88
N VAL A 125 4.07 -10.03 1.11
CA VAL A 125 2.66 -9.95 1.51
C VAL A 125 1.89 -11.05 0.80
N LYS A 126 1.36 -12.00 1.57
CA LYS A 126 0.48 -13.04 1.05
C LYS A 126 -0.96 -12.72 1.42
N VAL A 127 -1.78 -12.46 0.42
CA VAL A 127 -3.24 -12.40 0.54
C VAL A 127 -3.86 -13.73 0.10
N LYS A 128 -4.98 -14.11 0.73
CA LYS A 128 -5.75 -15.31 0.43
C LYS A 128 -7.19 -14.92 0.15
#